data_AF-A0A2S6FRD6-F1
#
_entry.id   AF-A0A2S6FRD6-F1
#
_cell.length_a   1.000
_cell.length_b   1.000
_cell.length_c   1.000
_cell.angle_alpha   90.00
_cell.angle_beta   90.00
_cell.angle_gamma   90.00
#
_symmetry.space_group_name_H-M   'P 1'
#
loop_
_entity.id
_entity.type
_entity.pdbx_description
1 polymer ?
#
loop_
_entity_poly.entity_id
_entity_poly.type
_entity_poly.pdbx_seq_one_letter_code
_entity_poly.pdbx_strand_id
1 'polypeptide(L)'
;MDWITEAALVRGPVFRGIDRWGHLGEEGLHANSVIPLLRQALARAGIAGELYTSHSLRRGFATWAHQSGWDLKSLMSYVGWKDMKSAMRYIEASPFLGMARLTEKPVSP
;
A
#
# COMPACT_ATOMS: atom_id res chain seq x y z
N MET A 1 0.12 24.27 7.84
CA MET A 1 -0.04 23.35 8.99
C MET A 1 1.11 22.37 8.94
N ASP A 2 2.03 22.44 9.89
CA ASP A 2 3.11 21.47 10.05
C ASP A 2 2.63 20.37 11.00
N TRP A 3 2.52 19.14 10.50
CA TRP A 3 1.98 18.00 11.25
C TRP A 3 2.77 17.71 12.54
N ILE A 4 4.05 18.08 12.58
CA ILE A 4 4.91 17.93 13.76
C ILE A 4 4.43 18.83 14.89
N THR A 5 4.05 20.07 14.56
CA THR A 5 3.53 21.04 15.53
C THR A 5 2.15 20.61 16.03
N GLU A 6 1.27 20.15 15.14
CA GLU A 6 -0.07 19.64 15.48
C GLU A 6 -0.02 18.38 16.35
N ALA A 7 0.95 17.49 16.10
CA ALA A 7 1.13 16.28 16.88
C ALA A 7 1.84 16.53 18.23
N ALA A 8 2.31 17.77 18.50
CA ALA A 8 3.17 18.12 19.62
C ALA A 8 4.40 17.21 19.76
N LEU A 9 4.89 16.66 18.64
CA LEU A 9 5.98 15.69 18.61
C LEU A 9 7.31 16.42 18.37
N VAL A 10 8.10 16.60 19.42
CA VAL A 10 9.47 17.18 19.28
C VAL A 10 10.52 16.11 18.96
N ARG A 11 10.25 14.85 19.34
CA ARG A 11 11.16 13.69 19.18
C ARG A 11 10.38 12.39 19.17
N GLY A 12 11.02 11.29 18.77
CA GLY A 12 10.45 9.93 18.81
C GLY A 12 9.94 9.44 17.45
N PRO A 13 9.27 8.26 17.41
CA PRO A 13 8.85 7.63 16.18
C PRO A 13 7.68 8.37 15.53
N VAL A 14 7.65 8.38 14.18
CA VAL A 14 6.56 8.98 13.38
C VAL A 14 5.24 8.22 13.61
N PHE A 15 5.31 6.89 13.61
CA PHE A 15 4.17 6.04 13.96
C PHE A 15 4.33 5.56 15.39
N ARG A 16 3.49 6.05 16.29
CA ARG A 16 3.50 5.69 17.71
C ARG A 16 2.50 4.57 17.99
N GLY A 17 2.81 3.76 18.99
CA GLY A 17 1.83 2.82 19.54
C GLY A 17 0.65 3.57 20.17
N ILE A 18 -0.55 3.01 20.07
CA ILE A 18 -1.73 3.48 20.81
C ILE A 18 -2.23 2.31 21.65
N ASP A 19 -2.41 2.54 22.95
CA ASP A 19 -2.96 1.52 23.85
C ASP A 19 -4.48 1.35 23.67
N ARG A 20 -5.07 0.35 24.32
CA ARG A 20 -6.51 0.08 24.22
C ARG A 20 -7.41 1.19 24.79
N TRP A 21 -6.85 2.16 25.49
CA TRP A 21 -7.55 3.30 26.08
C TRP A 21 -7.38 4.58 25.25
N GLY A 22 -6.61 4.52 24.16
CA GLY A 22 -6.39 5.66 23.26
C GLY A 22 -5.18 6.52 23.63
N HIS A 23 -4.34 6.11 24.56
CA HIS A 23 -3.12 6.85 24.88
C HIS A 23 -2.00 6.53 23.89
N LEU A 24 -1.28 7.59 23.49
CA LEU A 24 -0.07 7.49 22.68
C LEU A 24 1.10 7.00 23.52
N GLY A 25 1.76 5.95 23.06
CA GLY A 25 3.00 5.46 23.66
C GLY A 25 4.21 6.32 23.29
N GLU A 26 5.30 6.15 24.03
CA GLU A 26 6.60 6.72 23.65
C GLU A 26 7.32 5.88 22.57
N GLU A 27 6.97 4.60 22.49
CA GLU A 27 7.52 3.64 21.56
C GLU A 27 6.85 3.65 20.19
N GLY A 28 7.54 3.06 19.22
CA GLY A 28 7.05 2.92 17.86
C GLY A 28 5.88 1.95 17.77
N LEU A 29 5.02 2.17 16.78
CA LEU A 29 4.00 1.21 16.41
C LEU A 29 4.64 -0.15 16.13
N HIS A 30 4.13 -1.20 16.77
CA HIS A 30 4.61 -2.55 16.52
C HIS A 30 4.34 -2.98 15.08
N ALA A 31 5.32 -3.59 14.39
CA ALA A 31 5.21 -3.93 12.97
C ALA A 31 4.00 -4.83 12.66
N ASN A 32 3.67 -5.76 13.57
CA ASN A 32 2.50 -6.63 13.43
C ASN A 32 1.16 -5.89 13.48
N SER A 33 1.11 -4.65 13.96
CA SER A 33 -0.11 -3.84 14.00
C SER A 33 -0.50 -3.28 12.62
N VAL A 34 0.43 -3.25 11.65
CA VAL A 34 0.18 -2.67 10.32
C VAL A 34 -0.92 -3.41 9.56
N ILE A 35 -0.91 -4.75 9.58
CA ILE A 35 -1.90 -5.56 8.85
C ILE A 35 -3.31 -5.36 9.44
N PRO A 36 -3.53 -5.51 10.76
CA PRO A 36 -4.83 -5.20 11.38
C PRO A 36 -5.33 -3.79 11.06
N LEU A 37 -4.47 -2.78 11.16
CA LEU A 37 -4.84 -1.39 10.87
C LEU A 37 -5.25 -1.19 9.40
N LEU A 38 -4.50 -1.78 8.47
CA LEU A 38 -4.83 -1.76 7.04
C LEU A 38 -6.20 -2.40 6.79
N ARG A 39 -6.44 -3.58 7.36
CA ARG A 39 -7.70 -4.31 7.19
C ARG A 39 -8.89 -3.52 7.75
N GLN A 40 -8.73 -2.91 8.91
CA GLN A 40 -9.74 -2.02 9.49
C GLN A 40 -10.01 -0.81 8.59
N ALA A 41 -8.97 -0.19 8.03
CA ALA A 41 -9.14 0.94 7.11
C ALA A 41 -9.88 0.54 5.83
N LEU A 42 -9.53 -0.62 5.24
CA LEU A 42 -10.22 -1.17 4.07
C LEU A 42 -11.68 -1.52 4.37
N ALA A 43 -11.95 -2.15 5.51
CA ALA A 43 -13.30 -2.49 5.94
C ALA A 43 -14.18 -1.24 6.11
N ARG A 44 -13.65 -0.16 6.69
CA ARG A 44 -14.35 1.14 6.78
C ARG A 44 -14.65 1.74 5.41
N ALA A 45 -13.89 1.40 4.38
CA ALA A 45 -14.11 1.81 3.00
C ALA A 45 -15.00 0.82 2.20
N GLY A 46 -15.56 -0.20 2.84
CA GLY A 46 -16.38 -1.22 2.16
C GLY A 46 -15.58 -2.24 1.35
N ILE A 47 -14.26 -2.31 1.54
CA ILE A 47 -13.36 -3.23 0.85
C ILE A 47 -13.11 -4.45 1.76
N ALA A 48 -13.16 -5.66 1.19
CA ALA A 48 -12.87 -6.91 1.90
C ALA A 48 -11.39 -6.99 2.31
N GLY A 49 -11.05 -6.40 3.47
CA GLY A 49 -9.68 -6.24 3.94
C GLY A 49 -8.88 -7.53 4.11
N GLU A 50 -9.54 -8.66 4.40
CA GLU A 50 -8.86 -9.95 4.63
C GLU A 50 -7.99 -10.41 3.46
N LEU A 51 -8.33 -10.00 2.23
CA LEU A 51 -7.59 -10.31 1.01
C LEU A 51 -6.29 -9.50 0.88
N TYR A 52 -6.05 -8.52 1.75
CA TYR A 52 -4.96 -7.57 1.63
C TYR A 52 -3.97 -7.68 2.79
N THR A 53 -2.70 -7.44 2.46
CA THR A 53 -1.57 -7.35 3.38
C THR A 53 -0.72 -6.13 3.06
N SER A 54 0.27 -5.83 3.91
CA SER A 54 1.27 -4.78 3.61
C SER A 54 2.02 -5.02 2.30
N HIS A 55 2.23 -6.28 1.91
CA HIS A 55 2.86 -6.61 0.63
C HIS A 55 1.98 -6.23 -0.57
N SER A 56 0.66 -6.37 -0.44
CA SER A 56 -0.30 -5.96 -1.49
C SER A 56 -0.17 -4.48 -1.82
N LEU A 57 0.04 -3.62 -0.81
CA LEU A 57 0.26 -2.17 -1.00
C LEU A 57 1.56 -1.90 -1.75
N ARG A 58 2.67 -2.54 -1.35
CA ARG A 58 3.96 -2.39 -2.04
C ARG A 58 3.87 -2.80 -3.50
N ARG A 59 3.14 -3.89 -3.79
CA ARG A 59 2.90 -4.35 -5.15
C ARG A 59 2.04 -3.38 -5.95
N GLY A 60 0.92 -2.93 -5.37
CA GLY A 60 0.05 -1.93 -6.01
C GLY A 60 0.80 -0.65 -6.37
N PHE A 61 1.66 -0.15 -5.47
CA PHE A 61 2.52 1.00 -5.75
C PHE A 61 3.48 0.74 -6.92
N ALA A 62 4.17 -0.41 -6.92
CA ALA A 62 5.11 -0.73 -7.99
C ALA A 62 4.42 -0.83 -9.36
N THR A 63 3.25 -1.46 -9.41
CA THR A 63 2.42 -1.55 -10.61
C THR A 63 1.97 -0.16 -11.09
N TRP A 64 1.45 0.67 -10.18
CA TRP A 64 1.02 2.03 -10.51
C TRP A 64 2.18 2.90 -10.99
N ALA A 65 3.34 2.85 -10.34
CA ALA A 65 4.51 3.65 -10.71
C ALA A 65 5.02 3.27 -12.11
N HIS A 66 5.08 1.96 -12.41
CA HIS A 66 5.42 1.47 -13.73
C HIS A 66 4.42 1.94 -14.80
N GLN A 67 3.12 1.83 -14.53
CA GLN A 67 2.05 2.32 -15.43
C GLN A 67 2.09 3.85 -15.59
N SER A 68 2.60 4.56 -14.59
CA SER A 68 2.81 6.02 -14.62
C SER A 68 4.10 6.43 -15.33
N GLY A 69 4.78 5.49 -15.99
CA GLY A 69 5.96 5.75 -16.83
C GLY A 69 7.29 5.81 -16.06
N TRP A 70 7.32 5.37 -14.80
CA TRP A 70 8.59 5.31 -14.07
C TRP A 70 9.48 4.24 -14.67
N ASP A 71 10.74 4.59 -14.93
CA ASP A 71 11.75 3.62 -15.34
C ASP A 71 12.13 2.71 -14.15
N LEU A 72 12.66 1.53 -14.48
CA LEU A 72 13.03 0.51 -13.50
C LEU A 72 14.05 1.01 -12.47
N LYS A 73 15.01 1.84 -12.88
CA LYS A 73 16.08 2.34 -12.00
C LYS A 73 15.50 3.33 -10.98
N SER A 74 14.63 4.22 -11.42
CA SER A 74 13.89 5.15 -10.56
C SER A 74 13.02 4.40 -9.54
N LEU A 75 12.29 3.38 -10.01
CA LEU A 75 11.46 2.55 -9.14
C LEU A 75 12.29 1.76 -8.11
N MET A 76 13.39 1.15 -8.53
CA MET A 76 14.31 0.44 -7.64
C MET A 76 14.92 1.36 -6.59
N SER A 77 15.34 2.57 -6.97
CA SER A 77 15.89 3.56 -6.04
C SER A 77 14.86 3.99 -5.00
N TYR A 78 13.62 4.25 -5.42
CA TYR A 78 12.55 4.71 -4.52
C TYR A 78 12.08 3.62 -3.56
N VAL A 79 11.88 2.40 -4.08
CA VAL A 79 11.39 1.26 -3.30
C VAL A 79 12.51 0.59 -2.48
N GLY A 80 13.77 0.92 -2.75
CA GLY A 80 14.94 0.36 -2.08
C GLY A 80 15.29 -1.06 -2.52
N TRP A 81 14.97 -1.45 -3.76
CA TRP A 81 15.40 -2.74 -4.30
C TRP A 81 16.85 -2.66 -4.76
N LYS A 82 17.69 -3.54 -4.20
CA LYS A 82 19.10 -3.66 -4.59
C LYS A 82 19.31 -4.62 -5.77
N ASP A 83 18.39 -5.57 -5.94
CA ASP A 83 18.47 -6.61 -6.97
C ASP A 83 17.36 -6.42 -8.00
N MET A 84 17.77 -6.38 -9.28
CA MET A 84 16.88 -6.20 -10.42
C MET A 84 15.91 -7.38 -10.57
N LYS A 85 16.37 -8.61 -10.30
CA LYS A 85 15.51 -9.80 -10.42
C LYS A 85 14.34 -9.74 -9.43
N SER A 86 14.60 -9.22 -8.22
CA SER A 86 13.57 -8.98 -7.21
C SER A 86 12.57 -7.91 -7.63
N ALA A 87 13.02 -6.86 -8.31
CA ALA A 87 12.16 -5.79 -8.83
C ALA A 87 11.23 -6.27 -9.95
N MET A 88 11.75 -7.07 -10.89
CA MET A 88 10.98 -7.60 -12.03
C MET A 88 9.74 -8.39 -11.60
N ARG A 89 9.79 -9.10 -10.47
CA ARG A 89 8.64 -9.84 -9.90
C ARG A 89 7.43 -8.96 -9.58
N TYR A 90 7.62 -7.66 -9.39
CA TYR A 90 6.55 -6.71 -9.11
C TYR A 90 6.03 -6.01 -10.37
N ILE A 91 6.82 -5.97 -11.44
CA ILE A 91 6.49 -5.30 -12.71
C ILE A 91 5.77 -6.26 -13.66
N GLU A 92 6.21 -7.52 -13.71
CA GLU A 92 5.60 -8.57 -14.55
C GLU A 92 4.19 -8.98 -14.09
N ALA A 93 3.78 -8.59 -12.87
CA ALA A 93 2.51 -9.00 -12.29
C ALA A 93 1.27 -8.29 -12.85
N SER A 94 1.37 -7.58 -13.99
CA SER A 94 0.19 -7.07 -14.68
C SER A 94 -0.09 -7.87 -15.95
N PRO A 95 -1.00 -8.88 -15.89
CA PRO A 95 -1.97 -9.01 -16.96
C PRO A 95 -2.67 -7.65 -17.10
N PHE A 96 -2.72 -7.15 -18.32
CA PHE A 96 -3.47 -5.98 -18.73
C PHE A 96 -4.89 -5.95 -18.12
N LEU A 97 -5.15 -4.99 -17.20
CA LEU A 97 -6.48 -4.79 -16.61
C LEU A 97 -7.52 -4.27 -17.63
N GLY A 98 -7.10 -3.95 -18.86
CA GLY A 98 -7.96 -3.50 -19.95
C GLY A 98 -8.59 -4.60 -20.82
N MET A 99 -8.35 -5.89 -20.55
CA MET A 99 -9.03 -7.01 -21.23
C MET A 99 -10.03 -7.72 -20.31
N ALA A 100 -10.92 -6.95 -19.70
CA ALA A 100 -12.31 -7.40 -19.64
C ALA A 100 -12.99 -6.90 -20.92
N ARG A 101 -12.75 -7.59 -22.06
CA ARG A 101 -13.70 -7.56 -23.17
C ARG A 101 -14.96 -8.26 -22.69
N LEU A 102 -15.89 -7.51 -22.10
CA LEU A 102 -17.28 -7.93 -22.12
C LEU A 102 -17.84 -7.53 -23.48
N THR A 103 -17.57 -8.37 -24.49
CA THR A 103 -18.46 -8.44 -25.64
C THR A 103 -19.72 -9.15 -25.16
N GLU A 104 -20.64 -8.40 -24.55
CA GLU A 104 -22.01 -8.86 -24.43
C GLU A 104 -22.56 -8.94 -25.85
N LYS A 105 -22.76 -10.15 -26.35
CA LYS A 105 -23.55 -10.36 -27.57
C LYS A 105 -24.99 -9.97 -27.23
N PRO A 106 -25.64 -9.06 -27.97
CA PRO A 106 -27.05 -8.81 -27.79
C PRO A 106 -27.80 -10.10 -28.17
N VAL A 107 -28.51 -10.67 -27.21
CA VAL A 107 -29.57 -11.63 -27.53
C VAL A 107 -30.72 -10.80 -28.09
N SER A 108 -31.09 -11.07 -29.33
CA SER A 108 -32.34 -10.57 -29.92
C SER A 108 -32.79 -11.51 -31.03
N PRO A 109 -34.11 -11.54 -31.33
CA PRO A 109 -35.27 -11.28 -30.47
C PRO A 109 -35.87 -12.55 -29.88
#